data_AF-A0A536A3Z0-F1
#
_entry.id   AF-A0A536A3Z0-F1
#
_cell.length_a   1.000
_cell.length_b   1.000
_cell.length_c   1.000
_cell.angle_alpha   90.00
_cell.angle_beta   90.00
_cell.angle_gamma   90.00
#
_symmetry.space_group_name_H-M   'P 1'
#
loop_
_entity.id
_entity.type
_entity.pdbx_description
1 polymer ?
#
loop_
_entity_poly.entity_id
_entity_poly.type
_entity_poly.pdbx_seq_one_letter_code
_entity_poly.pdbx_strand_id
1 'polypeptide(L)'
;MTFPISRQGLEQIAIVLAVGAALFAIFAVVSWRRGRDWRRFAQSAGFIGALILVDLGLAYTVAPNIPTPPVPFFVRFLQNPTPNDPATVAAGRALYQANCAICHGPKGLGDGPAAFTLQPRPFNLQVHVPQHAPGELFYWISEGVVSTPMPACTPGSSR
;
A
#
# COMPACT_ATOMS: atom_id res chain seq x y z
N MET A 1 -8.39 19.04 1.10
CA MET A 1 -6.93 19.01 1.38
C MET A 1 -6.57 17.60 1.78
N THR A 2 -6.20 16.76 0.81
CA THR A 2 -5.91 15.33 1.00
C THR A 2 -4.41 15.16 1.09
N PHE A 3 -3.92 14.71 2.24
CA PHE A 3 -2.51 14.34 2.42
C PHE A 3 -2.23 13.09 1.58
N PRO A 4 -1.26 13.10 0.63
CA PRO A 4 -1.07 12.01 -0.33
C PRO A 4 -0.05 10.98 0.17
N ILE A 5 -0.09 10.61 1.46
CA ILE A 5 0.85 9.64 2.02
C ILE A 5 0.03 8.46 2.55
N SER A 6 0.01 7.37 1.78
CA SER A 6 -0.57 6.10 2.21
C SER A 6 0.20 5.52 3.41
N ARG A 7 -0.38 4.55 4.13
CA ARG A 7 0.29 3.78 5.20
C ARG A 7 1.69 3.32 4.78
N GLN A 8 1.81 2.91 3.53
CA GLN A 8 3.04 2.45 2.93
C GLN A 8 4.03 3.56 2.62
N GLY A 9 3.57 4.77 2.30
CA GLY A 9 4.44 5.94 2.23
C GLY A 9 5.18 6.15 3.56
N LEU A 10 4.50 5.96 4.68
CA LEU A 10 5.09 6.03 6.01
C LEU A 10 6.05 4.84 6.30
N GLU A 11 5.68 3.60 5.94
CA GLU A 11 6.57 2.44 6.10
C GLU A 11 7.85 2.56 5.24
N GLN A 12 7.75 3.07 4.00
CA GLN A 12 8.90 3.30 3.13
C GLN A 12 9.79 4.43 3.67
N ILE A 13 9.20 5.52 4.17
CA ILE A 13 9.95 6.58 4.86
C ILE A 13 10.70 5.98 6.07
N ALA A 14 10.04 5.14 6.87
CA ALA A 14 10.67 4.48 8.02
C ALA A 14 11.84 3.57 7.63
N ILE A 15 11.71 2.79 6.55
CA ILE A 15 12.81 1.93 6.05
C ILE A 15 13.99 2.76 5.56
N VAL A 16 13.72 3.81 4.77
CA VAL A 16 14.78 4.72 4.26
C VAL A 16 15.51 5.39 5.42
N LEU A 17 14.79 5.81 6.46
CA LEU A 17 15.37 6.42 7.65
C LEU A 17 16.17 5.41 8.49
N ALA A 18 15.71 4.15 8.59
CA ALA A 18 16.47 3.08 9.24
C ALA A 18 17.78 2.74 8.50
N VAL A 19 17.74 2.63 7.17
CA VAL A 19 18.94 2.40 6.35
C VAL A 19 19.90 3.59 6.44
N GLY A 20 19.38 4.82 6.38
CA GLY A 20 20.16 6.03 6.58
C GLY A 20 20.85 6.08 7.93
N ALA A 21 20.15 5.67 9.00
CA ALA A 21 20.71 5.56 10.34
C ALA A 21 21.83 4.52 10.44
N ALA A 22 21.68 3.36 9.79
CA ALA A 22 22.71 2.32 9.76
C ALA A 22 23.98 2.78 9.03
N LEU A 23 23.83 3.41 7.86
CA LEU A 23 24.95 3.97 7.11
C LEU A 23 25.65 5.08 7.89
N PHE A 24 24.87 5.94 8.57
CA PHE A 24 25.42 6.96 9.45
C PHE A 24 26.20 6.36 10.62
N ALA A 25 25.68 5.30 11.26
CA ALA A 25 26.37 4.57 12.34
C ALA A 25 27.66 3.87 11.89
N ILE A 26 27.77 3.47 10.61
CA ILE A 26 29.03 2.97 10.06
C ILE A 26 30.02 4.12 9.85
N PHE A 27 29.59 5.22 9.23
CA PHE A 27 30.43 6.40 8.98
C PHE A 27 30.94 7.02 10.28
N ALA A 28 30.07 7.11 11.28
CA ALA A 28 30.33 7.42 12.67
C ALA A 28 31.56 6.69 13.24
N VAL A 29 31.48 5.36 13.26
CA VAL A 29 32.52 4.47 13.80
C VAL A 29 33.84 4.63 13.03
N VAL A 30 33.76 4.74 11.70
CA VAL A 30 34.94 4.99 10.84
C VAL A 30 35.57 6.36 11.13
N SER A 31 34.76 7.39 11.36
CA SER A 31 35.24 8.75 11.65
C SER A 31 35.84 8.88 13.05
N TRP A 32 35.29 8.15 14.03
CA TRP A 32 35.82 8.05 15.39
C TRP A 32 37.19 7.38 15.40
N ARG A 33 37.34 6.27 14.68
CA ARG A 33 38.63 5.59 14.48
C ARG A 33 39.69 6.46 13.79
N ARG A 34 39.26 7.52 13.08
CA ARG A 34 40.14 8.50 12.40
C ARG A 34 40.39 9.78 13.21
N GLY A 35 39.97 9.87 14.47
CA GLY A 35 40.35 10.96 15.38
C GLY A 35 39.64 12.31 15.14
N ARG A 36 38.43 12.31 14.58
CA ARG A 36 37.66 13.54 14.26
C ARG A 36 36.81 14.04 15.45
N ASP A 37 36.60 15.36 15.54
CA ASP A 37 35.89 16.07 16.63
C ASP A 37 34.60 15.39 17.14
N TRP A 38 34.69 14.75 18.31
CA TRP A 38 33.66 13.93 18.94
C TRP A 38 32.34 14.69 19.25
N ARG A 39 32.39 16.00 19.49
CA ARG A 39 31.18 16.81 19.79
C ARG A 39 30.22 16.91 18.61
N ARG A 40 30.76 17.09 17.39
CA ARG A 40 29.94 17.15 16.15
C ARG A 40 29.32 15.79 15.84
N PHE A 41 30.05 14.73 16.17
CA PHE A 41 29.58 13.37 16.03
C PHE A 41 28.42 13.06 17.00
N ALA A 42 28.56 13.38 18.28
CA ALA A 42 27.53 13.18 19.29
C ALA A 42 26.23 13.96 18.99
N GLN A 43 26.35 15.21 18.51
CA GLN A 43 25.19 16.02 18.11
C GLN A 43 24.43 15.40 16.93
N SER A 44 25.14 14.91 15.93
CA SER A 44 24.53 14.30 14.74
C SER A 44 23.86 12.95 15.07
N ALA A 45 24.49 12.14 15.92
CA ALA A 45 23.90 10.89 16.42
C ALA A 45 22.64 11.13 17.25
N GLY A 46 22.64 12.16 18.10
CA GLY A 46 21.45 12.57 18.86
C GLY A 46 20.30 13.01 17.97
N PHE A 47 20.59 13.75 16.89
CA PHE A 47 19.56 14.21 15.96
C PHE A 47 18.92 13.04 15.18
N ILE A 48 19.73 12.10 14.70
CA ILE A 48 19.23 10.89 14.01
C ILE A 48 18.44 10.00 14.97
N GLY A 49 18.92 9.83 16.20
CA GLY A 49 18.18 9.11 17.24
C GLY A 49 16.79 9.71 17.51
N ALA A 50 16.71 11.04 17.57
CA ALA A 50 15.44 11.74 17.74
C ALA A 50 14.50 11.54 16.53
N LEU A 51 15.02 11.60 15.29
CA LEU A 51 14.21 11.35 14.09
C LEU A 51 13.64 9.93 14.07
N ILE A 52 14.46 8.91 14.35
CA ILE A 52 14.02 7.51 14.41
C ILE A 52 12.91 7.33 15.46
N LEU A 53 13.04 7.93 16.64
CA LEU A 53 12.02 7.84 17.68
C LEU A 53 10.70 8.51 17.26
N VAL A 54 10.77 9.63 16.54
CA VAL A 54 9.60 10.30 15.98
C VAL A 54 8.94 9.43 14.90
N ASP A 55 9.72 8.84 13.98
CA ASP A 55 9.18 7.94 12.96
C ASP A 55 8.53 6.69 13.54
N LEU A 56 9.16 6.06 14.53
CA LEU A 56 8.60 4.90 15.21
C LEU A 56 7.33 5.27 15.97
N GLY A 57 7.29 6.45 16.61
CA GLY A 57 6.09 6.97 17.27
C GLY A 57 4.96 7.25 16.28
N LEU A 58 5.27 7.84 15.13
CA LEU A 58 4.29 8.10 14.06
C LEU A 58 3.81 6.78 13.45
N ALA A 59 4.70 5.83 13.19
CA ALA A 59 4.34 4.50 12.70
C ALA A 59 3.43 3.76 13.68
N TYR A 60 3.75 3.77 14.98
CA TYR A 60 2.95 3.11 16.02
C TYR A 60 1.55 3.73 16.16
N THR A 61 1.42 5.05 16.00
CA THR A 61 0.14 5.76 16.16
C THR A 61 -0.71 5.79 14.90
N VAL A 62 -0.09 5.79 13.71
CA VAL A 62 -0.80 5.91 12.42
C VAL A 62 -1.08 4.55 11.78
N ALA A 63 -0.16 3.58 11.85
CA ALA A 63 -0.32 2.31 11.17
C ALA A 63 -1.50 1.42 11.64
N PRO A 64 -1.89 1.38 12.93
CA PRO A 64 -3.03 0.57 13.37
C PRO A 64 -4.38 1.11 12.89
N ASN A 65 -4.43 2.39 12.52
CA ASN A 65 -5.67 3.10 12.17
C ASN A 65 -5.96 3.11 10.66
N ILE A 66 -5.19 2.38 9.86
CA ILE A 66 -5.39 2.35 8.40
C ILE A 66 -6.03 1.01 8.01
N PRO A 67 -7.33 1.02 7.61
CA PRO A 67 -8.10 -0.17 7.26
C PRO A 67 -7.77 -0.63 5.84
N THR A 68 -6.50 -0.96 5.56
CA THR A 68 -6.13 -1.65 4.32
C THR A 68 -5.96 -3.14 4.61
N PRO A 69 -6.58 -4.04 3.85
CA PRO A 69 -6.40 -5.47 4.02
C PRO A 69 -4.92 -5.85 3.85
N PRO A 70 -4.36 -6.69 4.72
CA PRO A 70 -2.95 -7.07 4.62
C PRO A 70 -2.71 -7.89 3.35
N VAL A 71 -1.67 -7.54 2.59
CA VAL A 71 -1.19 -8.28 1.42
C VAL A 71 0.30 -8.60 1.59
N PRO A 72 0.84 -9.68 0.99
CA PRO A 72 2.26 -9.97 1.05
C PRO A 72 3.09 -8.82 0.47
N PHE A 73 4.18 -8.43 1.13
CA PHE A 73 4.98 -7.26 0.74
C PHE A 73 5.41 -7.27 -0.74
N PHE A 74 5.78 -8.45 -1.26
CA PHE A 74 6.31 -8.58 -2.62
C PHE A 74 5.27 -8.30 -3.72
N VAL A 75 3.96 -8.44 -3.45
CA VAL A 75 2.93 -8.25 -4.49
C VAL A 75 2.87 -6.82 -5.00
N ARG A 76 3.36 -5.86 -4.21
CA ARG A 76 3.40 -4.42 -4.51
C ARG A 76 4.32 -4.08 -5.68
N PHE A 77 5.29 -4.95 -5.94
CA PHE A 77 6.27 -4.80 -7.02
C PHE A 77 5.87 -5.57 -8.27
N LEU A 78 4.77 -6.33 -8.22
CA LEU A 78 4.26 -7.02 -9.40
C LEU A 78 3.69 -5.98 -10.37
N GLN A 79 4.20 -6.04 -11.60
CA GLN A 79 3.69 -5.25 -12.71
C GLN A 79 2.58 -6.03 -13.40
N ASN A 80 1.66 -5.31 -14.02
CA ASN A 80 0.67 -5.94 -14.89
C ASN A 80 1.40 -6.48 -16.14
N PRO A 81 1.44 -7.80 -16.37
CA PRO A 81 2.10 -8.37 -17.55
C PRO A 81 1.25 -8.21 -18.82
N THR A 82 -0.03 -7.83 -18.69
CA THR A 82 -0.92 -7.65 -19.83
C THR A 82 -0.68 -6.30 -20.51
N PRO A 83 -0.59 -6.25 -21.86
CA PRO A 83 -0.42 -5.00 -22.59
C PRO A 83 -1.57 -4.03 -22.32
N ASN A 84 -1.23 -2.75 -22.13
CA ASN A 84 -2.22 -1.68 -22.00
C ASN A 84 -2.66 -1.18 -23.38
N ASP A 85 -3.46 -1.99 -24.08
CA ASP A 85 -4.02 -1.68 -25.38
C ASP A 85 -5.56 -1.72 -25.38
N PRO A 86 -6.23 -1.16 -26.41
CA PRO A 86 -7.69 -1.11 -26.46
C PRO A 86 -8.37 -2.48 -26.42
N ALA A 87 -7.74 -3.53 -26.93
CA ALA A 87 -8.31 -4.88 -26.93
C ALA A 87 -8.28 -5.48 -25.51
N THR A 88 -7.18 -5.34 -24.78
CA THR A 88 -7.08 -5.74 -23.37
C THR A 88 -8.08 -4.97 -22.51
N VAL A 89 -8.23 -3.66 -22.73
CA VAL A 89 -9.22 -2.84 -21.99
C VAL A 89 -10.65 -3.27 -22.30
N ALA A 90 -10.97 -3.59 -23.56
CA ALA A 90 -12.29 -4.08 -23.94
C ALA A 90 -12.61 -5.45 -23.30
N ALA A 91 -11.64 -6.36 -23.27
CA ALA A 91 -11.77 -7.64 -22.58
C ALA A 91 -11.97 -7.46 -21.07
N GLY A 92 -11.17 -6.59 -20.43
CA GLY A 92 -11.32 -6.23 -19.02
C GLY A 92 -12.68 -5.62 -18.70
N ARG A 93 -13.23 -4.78 -19.59
CA ARG A 93 -14.59 -4.24 -19.45
C ARG A 93 -15.64 -5.35 -19.45
N ALA A 94 -15.56 -6.31 -20.37
CA ALA A 94 -16.52 -7.41 -20.43
C ALA A 94 -16.50 -8.24 -19.13
N LEU A 95 -15.30 -8.57 -18.63
CA LEU A 95 -15.13 -9.27 -17.36
C LEU A 95 -15.67 -8.47 -16.17
N TYR A 96 -15.41 -7.17 -16.13
CA TYR A 96 -15.89 -6.29 -15.07
C TYR A 96 -17.43 -6.25 -15.02
N GLN A 97 -18.09 -6.12 -16.18
CA GLN A 97 -19.55 -6.09 -16.24
C GLN A 97 -20.16 -7.43 -15.81
N ALA A 98 -19.54 -8.55 -16.17
CA ALA A 98 -20.03 -9.87 -15.83
C ALA A 98 -19.87 -10.23 -14.34
N ASN A 99 -18.77 -9.81 -13.70
CA ASN A 99 -18.39 -10.32 -12.38
C ASN A 99 -18.39 -9.25 -11.28
N CYS A 100 -18.08 -8.00 -11.60
CA CYS A 100 -17.79 -6.96 -10.59
C CYS A 100 -18.94 -5.95 -10.45
N ALA A 101 -19.62 -5.63 -11.55
CA ALA A 101 -20.61 -4.56 -11.62
C ALA A 101 -21.85 -4.81 -10.73
N ILE A 102 -22.16 -6.06 -10.39
CA ILE A 102 -23.27 -6.40 -9.49
C ILE A 102 -23.09 -5.76 -8.09
N CYS A 103 -21.85 -5.64 -7.62
CA CYS A 103 -21.51 -5.03 -6.33
C CYS A 103 -20.92 -3.62 -6.50
N HIS A 104 -19.98 -3.43 -7.43
CA HIS A 104 -19.26 -2.15 -7.59
C HIS A 104 -19.98 -1.15 -8.52
N GLY A 105 -21.04 -1.58 -9.21
CA GLY A 105 -21.77 -0.77 -10.18
C GLY A 105 -21.06 -0.69 -11.54
N PRO A 106 -21.78 -0.39 -12.63
CA PRO A 106 -21.22 -0.40 -13.99
C PRO A 106 -20.14 0.66 -14.21
N LYS A 107 -20.11 1.71 -13.37
CA LYS A 107 -19.12 2.80 -13.39
C LYS A 107 -18.08 2.69 -12.26
N GLY A 108 -18.14 1.64 -11.44
CA GLY A 108 -17.24 1.44 -10.31
C GLY A 108 -17.45 2.42 -9.15
N LEU A 109 -18.68 2.88 -8.92
CA LEU A 109 -18.98 3.86 -7.87
C LEU A 109 -19.33 3.23 -6.51
N GLY A 110 -19.38 1.89 -6.41
CA GLY A 110 -19.81 1.20 -5.18
C GLY A 110 -21.32 1.20 -4.99
N ASP A 111 -22.06 1.28 -6.10
CA ASP A 111 -23.51 1.45 -6.17
C ASP A 111 -24.19 0.37 -7.02
N GLY A 112 -23.55 -0.80 -7.15
CA GLY A 112 -24.18 -1.95 -7.80
C GLY A 112 -25.46 -2.40 -7.07
N PRO A 113 -26.36 -3.13 -7.74
CA PRO A 113 -27.61 -3.58 -7.14
C PRO A 113 -27.44 -4.32 -5.80
N ALA A 114 -26.36 -5.08 -5.63
CA ALA A 114 -26.06 -5.79 -4.39
C ALA A 114 -25.37 -4.89 -3.34
N ALA A 115 -24.82 -3.74 -3.71
CA ALA A 115 -23.99 -2.91 -2.82
C ALA A 115 -24.69 -2.53 -1.50
N PHE A 116 -26.00 -2.27 -1.57
CA PHE A 116 -26.78 -1.76 -0.45
C PHE A 116 -27.08 -2.80 0.64
N THR A 117 -26.83 -4.09 0.37
CA THR A 117 -27.00 -5.18 1.35
C THR A 117 -25.66 -5.69 1.90
N LEU A 118 -24.52 -5.18 1.40
CA LEU A 118 -23.19 -5.61 1.81
C LEU A 118 -22.63 -4.74 2.94
N GLN A 119 -21.94 -5.37 3.89
CA GLN A 119 -21.25 -4.69 4.97
C GLN A 119 -19.81 -5.25 5.13
N PRO A 120 -18.76 -4.43 4.93
CA PRO A 120 -18.81 -3.03 4.48
C PRO A 120 -19.34 -2.89 3.05
N ARG A 121 -19.87 -1.71 2.73
CA ARG A 121 -20.29 -1.36 1.37
C ARG A 121 -19.07 -1.24 0.45
N PRO A 122 -19.14 -1.68 -0.82
CA PRO A 122 -18.05 -1.50 -1.77
C PRO A 122 -17.65 -0.03 -1.94
N PHE A 123 -16.34 0.24 -2.02
CA PHE A 123 -15.81 1.59 -2.25
C PHE A 123 -16.03 2.07 -3.68
N ASN A 124 -16.00 3.39 -3.88
CA ASN A 124 -15.88 4.00 -5.20
C ASN A 124 -14.47 3.74 -5.75
N LEU A 125 -14.40 2.86 -6.74
CA LEU A 125 -13.17 2.42 -7.37
C LEU A 125 -12.45 3.55 -8.11
N GLN A 126 -13.16 4.56 -8.62
CA GLN A 126 -12.52 5.68 -9.35
C GLN A 126 -11.57 6.49 -8.48
N VAL A 127 -11.87 6.57 -7.17
CA VAL A 127 -11.03 7.30 -6.20
C VAL A 127 -10.14 6.37 -5.39
N HIS A 128 -10.52 5.10 -5.25
CA HIS A 128 -9.80 4.14 -4.42
C HIS A 128 -8.73 3.35 -5.20
N VAL A 129 -9.02 2.90 -6.42
CA VAL A 129 -8.07 2.13 -7.25
C VAL A 129 -6.75 2.88 -7.50
N PRO A 130 -6.74 4.20 -7.79
CA PRO A 130 -5.48 4.93 -8.01
C PRO A 130 -4.55 4.99 -6.78
N GLN A 131 -5.02 4.59 -5.60
CA GLN A 131 -4.24 4.60 -4.36
C GLN A 131 -3.41 3.32 -4.15
N HIS A 132 -3.57 2.32 -5.03
CA HIS A 132 -2.99 0.98 -4.85
C HIS A 132 -2.14 0.56 -6.03
N ALA A 133 -1.12 -0.26 -5.77
CA ALA A 133 -0.29 -0.82 -6.83
C ALA A 133 -1.04 -1.90 -7.64
N PRO A 134 -0.74 -2.09 -8.94
CA PRO A 134 -1.42 -3.09 -9.78
C PRO A 134 -1.42 -4.50 -9.19
N GLY A 135 -0.32 -4.92 -8.58
CA GLY A 135 -0.23 -6.24 -7.94
C GLY A 135 -1.06 -6.39 -6.67
N GLU A 136 -1.33 -5.30 -5.93
CA GLU A 136 -2.25 -5.33 -4.79
C GLU A 136 -3.69 -5.50 -5.25
N LEU A 137 -4.07 -4.78 -6.31
CA LEU A 137 -5.39 -4.93 -6.95
C LEU A 137 -5.58 -6.37 -7.47
N PHE A 138 -4.57 -6.91 -8.14
CA PHE A 138 -4.59 -8.30 -8.62
C PHE A 138 -4.76 -9.28 -7.46
N TYR A 139 -4.03 -9.10 -6.36
CA TYR A 139 -4.12 -9.95 -5.18
C TYR A 139 -5.52 -9.94 -4.56
N TRP A 140 -6.14 -8.77 -4.37
CA TRP A 140 -7.51 -8.71 -3.85
C TRP A 140 -8.56 -9.26 -4.80
N ILE A 141 -8.34 -9.15 -6.12
CA ILE A 141 -9.21 -9.78 -7.10
C ILE A 141 -9.04 -11.31 -7.04
N SER A 142 -7.82 -11.82 -6.92
CA SER A 142 -7.55 -13.27 -6.95
C SER A 142 -7.91 -13.97 -5.65
N GLU A 143 -7.68 -13.34 -4.50
CA GLU A 143 -7.88 -13.92 -3.16
C GLU A 143 -9.14 -13.42 -2.45
N GLY A 144 -9.77 -12.37 -2.98
CA GLY A 144 -10.82 -11.64 -2.28
C GLY A 144 -10.25 -10.75 -1.18
N VAL A 145 -11.14 -10.17 -0.38
CA VAL A 145 -10.74 -9.32 0.75
C VAL A 145 -11.28 -9.90 2.05
N VAL A 146 -10.36 -10.37 2.90
CA VAL A 146 -10.66 -10.99 4.19
C VAL A 146 -11.55 -10.08 5.03
N SER A 147 -12.53 -10.68 5.72
CA SER A 147 -13.51 -9.98 6.56
C SER A 147 -14.39 -8.97 5.81
N THR A 148 -14.53 -9.13 4.49
CA THR A 148 -15.52 -8.40 3.69
C THR A 148 -16.32 -9.37 2.82
N PRO A 149 -17.46 -8.94 2.25
CA PRO A 149 -18.20 -9.74 1.30
C PRO A 149 -17.56 -9.88 -0.09
N MET A 150 -16.38 -9.30 -0.33
CA MET A 150 -15.71 -9.37 -1.64
C MET A 150 -15.05 -10.75 -1.81
N PRO A 151 -15.57 -11.62 -2.69
CA PRO A 151 -15.05 -12.96 -2.87
C PRO A 151 -13.80 -12.97 -3.75
N ALA A 152 -13.07 -14.07 -3.68
CA ALA A 152 -12.01 -14.40 -4.61
C ALA A 152 -12.58 -14.66 -6.01
N CYS A 153 -12.06 -14.00 -7.04
CA CYS A 153 -12.35 -14.30 -8.44
C CYS A 153 -11.44 -15.45 -8.92
N THR A 154 -11.61 -16.64 -8.35
CA THR A 154 -10.92 -17.84 -8.82
C THR A 154 -11.61 -18.42 -10.06
N PRO A 155 -10.88 -19.07 -10.99
CA PRO A 155 -11.48 -19.81 -12.09
C PRO A 155 -12.38 -20.93 -11.54
N GLY A 156 -13.69 -20.70 -11.49
CA GLY A 156 -14.67 -21.65 -10.96
C GLY A 156 -15.67 -21.06 -9.95
N SER A 157 -15.46 -19.84 -9.47
CA SER A 157 -16.39 -19.14 -8.55
C SER A 157 -17.70 -18.67 -9.21
N SER A 158 -17.82 -18.81 -10.54
CA SER A 158 -19.02 -18.52 -11.32
C SER A 158 -19.76 -19.80 -11.75
N ARG A 159 -20.08 -20.68 -10.80
CA ARG A 159 -21.03 -21.78 -11.00
C ARG A 159 -22.07 -21.82 -9.90
#